data_AF-A0A382X088-F1
#
_entry.id   AF-A0A382X088-F1
#
_cell.length_a   1.000
_cell.length_b   1.000
_cell.length_c   1.000
_cell.angle_alpha   90.00
_cell.angle_beta   90.00
_cell.angle_gamma   90.00
#
_symmetry.space_group_name_H-M   'P 1'
#
loop_
_entity.id
_entity.type
_entity.pdbx_description
1 polymer ?
#
loop_
_entity_poly.entity_id
_entity_poly.type
_entity_poly.pdbx_seq_one_letter_code
_entity_poly.pdbx_strand_id
1 'polypeptide(L)' 'MRSHGGLHETTVPFIVNRPLVDDVTSRLAAGELRNFDLFHVLCNGTRDP' A
#
# COMPACT_ATOMS: atom_id res chain seq x y z
N MET A 1 23.33 -15.49 -7.19
CA MET A 1 23.13 -14.06 -6.91
C MET A 1 21.63 -13.81 -6.94
N ARG A 2 21.06 -13.22 -5.88
CA ARG A 2 19.67 -12.73 -5.92
C ARG A 2 19.73 -11.30 -6.46
N SER A 3 18.83 -10.94 -7.36
CA SER A 3 18.78 -9.63 -8.02
C SER A 3 17.35 -9.10 -8.02
N HIS A 4 17.17 -7.86 -8.48
CA HIS A 4 15.89 -7.17 -8.59
C HIS A 4 15.92 -6.20 -9.78
N GLY A 5 14.76 -5.70 -10.20
CA GLY A 5 14.61 -4.62 -11.18
C GLY A 5 13.71 -4.96 -12.38
N GLY A 6 13.25 -6.21 -12.47
CA GLY A 6 12.21 -6.66 -13.38
C GLY A 6 10.81 -6.53 -12.78
N LEU A 7 9.81 -6.80 -13.62
CA LEU A 7 8.40 -6.73 -13.25
C LEU A 7 8.00 -7.77 -12.20
N HIS A 8 8.70 -8.90 -12.15
CA HIS A 8 8.47 -9.95 -11.17
C HIS A 8 8.77 -9.52 -9.73
N GLU A 9 9.60 -8.48 -9.54
CA GLU A 9 9.91 -7.93 -8.21
C GLU A 9 9.07 -6.67 -7.87
N THR A 10 8.07 -6.32 -8.69
CA THR A 10 7.26 -5.10 -8.47
C THR A 10 6.27 -5.24 -7.31
N THR A 11 5.86 -6.46 -6.95
CA THR A 11 4.94 -6.70 -5.82
C THR A 11 5.67 -6.55 -4.49
N VAL A 12 5.22 -5.63 -3.65
CA VAL A 12 5.80 -5.34 -2.33
C VAL A 12 4.72 -5.28 -1.26
N PRO A 13 5.02 -5.59 0.01
CA PRO A 13 4.04 -5.48 1.09
C PRO A 13 3.68 -4.02 1.37
N PHE A 14 2.42 -3.79 1.73
CA PHE A 14 1.90 -2.51 2.19
C PHE A 14 1.20 -2.73 3.53
N ILE A 15 1.84 -2.32 4.63
CA ILE A 15 1.39 -2.63 6.00
C ILE A 15 1.29 -1.34 6.81
N VAL A 16 0.16 -1.13 7.47
CA VAL A 16 -0.12 0.03 8.33
C VAL A 16 -0.68 -0.47 9.66
N ASN A 17 -0.26 0.12 10.78
CA ASN A 17 -0.67 -0.28 12.14
C ASN A 17 -1.95 0.43 12.64
N ARG A 18 -2.70 1.05 11.73
CA ARG A 18 -3.96 1.77 11.99
C ARG A 18 -5.06 1.23 11.07
N PRO A 19 -6.32 1.24 11.51
CA PRO A 19 -7.43 0.89 10.63
C PRO A 19 -7.46 1.86 9.44
N LEU A 20 -7.79 1.35 8.25
CA LEU A 20 -7.86 2.16 7.02
C LEU A 20 -9.30 2.60 6.75
N VAL A 21 -9.45 3.70 6.02
CA VAL A 21 -10.75 4.12 5.47
C VAL A 21 -11.21 3.15 4.37
N ASP A 22 -12.50 3.16 4.01
CA ASP A 22 -13.04 2.17 3.07
C ASP A 22 -12.41 2.26 1.68
N ASP A 23 -12.20 3.48 1.16
CA ASP A 23 -11.55 3.71 -0.15
C ASP A 23 -10.17 3.02 -0.24
N VAL A 24 -9.31 3.29 0.74
CA VAL A 24 -7.96 2.72 0.78
C VAL A 24 -8.02 1.20 0.98
N THR A 25 -8.97 0.70 1.78
CA THR A 25 -9.16 -0.74 1.99
C THR A 25 -9.56 -1.44 0.68
N SER A 26 -10.51 -0.86 -0.08
CA SER A 26 -10.94 -1.40 -1.37
C SER A 26 -9.80 -1.41 -2.40
N ARG A 27 -9.03 -0.33 -2.49
CA ARG A 27 -7.88 -0.23 -3.41
C ARG A 27 -6.74 -1.18 -3.03
N LEU A 28 -6.50 -1.38 -1.74
CA LEU A 28 -5.54 -2.38 -1.26
C LEU A 28 -5.97 -3.80 -1.64
N ALA A 29 -7.25 -4.14 -1.42
CA ALA A 29 -7.80 -5.45 -1.76
C ALA A 29 -7.80 -5.72 -3.27
N ALA A 30 -7.97 -4.68 -4.09
CA ALA A 30 -7.91 -4.76 -5.55
C ALA A 30 -6.46 -4.83 -6.11
N GLY A 31 -5.44 -4.63 -5.27
CA GLY A 31 -4.04 -4.59 -5.71
C GLY A 31 -3.67 -3.33 -6.49
N GLU A 32 -4.45 -2.25 -6.34
CA GLU A 32 -4.28 -0.99 -7.08
C GLU A 32 -3.29 -0.04 -6.40
N LEU A 33 -2.98 -0.27 -5.12
CA LEU A 33 -2.02 0.57 -4.39
C LEU A 33 -0.59 0.37 -4.88
N ARG A 34 0.12 1.48 -4.97
CA ARG A 34 1.55 1.53 -5.30
C ARG A 34 2.35 1.86 -4.05
N ASN A 35 3.61 1.43 -4.02
CA ASN A 35 4.51 1.73 -2.90
C ASN A 35 4.67 3.23 -2.62
N PHE A 36 4.57 4.08 -3.64
CA PHE A 36 4.64 5.52 -3.51
C PHE A 36 3.35 6.19 -3.02
N ASP A 37 2.22 5.46 -2.96
CA ASP A 37 0.98 5.95 -2.34
C ASP A 37 1.09 5.99 -0.81
N LEU A 38 2.19 5.49 -0.24
CA LEU A 38 2.43 5.39 1.19
C LEU A 38 2.10 6.69 1.94
N PHE A 39 2.58 7.85 1.46
CA PHE A 39 2.34 9.12 2.14
C PHE A 39 0.88 9.57 2.07
N HIS A 40 0.19 9.31 0.96
CA HIS A 40 -1.23 9.61 0.87
C HIS A 40 -2.04 8.79 1.87
N VAL A 41 -1.73 7.49 1.98
CA VAL A 41 -2.38 6.58 2.95
C VAL A 41 -2.07 6.97 4.39
N LEU A 42 -0.82 7.31 4.70
CA LEU A 42 -0.43 7.68 6.07
C LEU A 42 -1.03 9.01 6.53
N CYS A 43 -1.21 9.97 5.62
CA CYS A 43 -1.74 11.30 5.99
C CYS A 43 -3.27 11.38 5.92
N ASN A 44 -3.92 10.62 5.02
CA ASN A 44 -5.35 10.79 4.72
C ASN A 44 -6.14 9.47 4.73
N GLY A 45 -5.46 8.32 4.79
CA GLY A 45 -6.05 7.00 4.56
C GLY A 45 -6.28 6.17 5.81
N THR A 46 -5.86 6.66 6.98
CA THR A 46 -6.10 6.00 8.27
C THR A 46 -7.35 6.55 8.94
N ARG A 47 -8.14 5.66 9.54
CA ARG A 47 -9.16 6.03 10.52
C ARG A 47 -8.42 6.29 11.83
N ASP A 48 -8.06 7.54 12.06
CA ASP A 48 -7.72 7.95 13.42
C ASP A 48 -8.96 7.79 14.32
N PRO A 49 -8.78 7.47 15.61
CA PRO A 49 -9.81 7.73 16.61
C PRO A 49 -10.06 9.24 16.77
#